data_AF-G0NXN0-F1
#
_entry.id   AF-G0NXN0-F1
#
_cell.length_a   1.000
_cell.length_b   1.000
_cell.length_c   1.000
_cell.angle_alpha   90.00
_cell.angle_beta   90.00
_cell.angle_gamma   90.00
#
_symmetry.space_group_name_H-M   'P 1'
#
loop_
_entity.id
_entity.type
_entity.pdbx_description
1 polymer ?
#
loop_
_entity_poly.entity_id
_entity_poly.type
_entity_poly.pdbx_seq_one_letter_code
_entity_poly.pdbx_strand_id
1 'polypeptide(L)'
;MTLLFYGKSVGYLYPDNQAYELVYRNINGENTEIDWWREDGDRVKTIEKSNCVDLCIRDFASIFESKLPTLSRLYIDCNENGYKRIQKALESSAKTPMKVEFLYLVITSQEDAMEILPFICPKALHYLRIRGTAGDLDLSKVVETEQWKKAKQFTDNRPPVRAGIHNFENFETASVLFDELTTEDVRKVKESFLNCSSTTKYLKIFSRHFPDRNGLIELLGRPYRYRDRRGNLRRSRWFFRRPTKRVLVIELSEDPQFIDFKIHTLAKARKMARALY
;
A
#
# COMPACT_ATOMS: atom_id res chain seq x y z
N MET A 1 9.09 -16.98 -7.03
CA MET A 1 9.64 -15.72 -6.48
C MET A 1 9.64 -14.72 -7.61
N THR A 2 9.12 -13.52 -7.39
CA THR A 2 9.10 -12.46 -8.41
C THR A 2 9.64 -11.20 -7.75
N LEU A 3 10.76 -10.67 -8.25
CA LEU A 3 11.35 -9.42 -7.77
C LEU A 3 11.33 -8.41 -8.90
N LEU A 4 10.32 -7.52 -8.90
CA LEU A 4 10.16 -6.52 -9.96
C LEU A 4 10.84 -5.23 -9.53
N PHE A 5 11.67 -4.71 -10.41
CA PHE A 5 12.25 -3.39 -10.31
C PHE A 5 11.46 -2.46 -11.21
N TYR A 6 11.26 -1.22 -10.79
CA TYR A 6 10.91 -0.19 -11.76
C TYR A 6 11.78 1.03 -11.53
N GLY A 7 12.40 1.49 -12.61
CA GLY A 7 12.87 2.88 -12.74
C GLY A 7 11.67 3.83 -12.80
N LYS A 8 11.93 5.14 -12.82
CA LYS A 8 10.87 6.15 -12.75
C LYS A 8 9.78 5.94 -13.82
N SER A 9 8.54 5.80 -13.35
CA SER A 9 7.24 5.74 -14.06
C SER A 9 6.66 4.34 -14.36
N VAL A 10 5.33 4.22 -14.23
CA VAL A 10 4.55 3.08 -14.75
C VAL A 10 4.29 3.35 -16.24
N GLY A 11 4.60 2.39 -17.09
CA GLY A 11 4.01 2.31 -18.43
C GLY A 11 4.97 2.42 -19.59
N TYR A 12 6.26 2.67 -19.35
CA TYR A 12 7.25 2.72 -20.43
C TYR A 12 8.53 2.03 -19.96
N LEU A 13 8.86 0.94 -20.65
CA LEU A 13 9.97 0.06 -20.30
C LEU A 13 11.21 0.49 -21.10
N TYR A 14 12.38 -0.02 -20.71
CA TYR A 14 13.59 0.09 -21.54
C TYR A 14 13.34 -0.43 -22.97
N PRO A 15 13.91 0.17 -24.05
CA PRO A 15 14.98 1.18 -24.07
C PRO A 15 14.53 2.63 -24.04
N ASP A 16 13.28 2.94 -24.36
CA ASP A 16 12.81 4.32 -24.50
C ASP A 16 12.63 5.01 -23.13
N ASN A 17 12.66 4.24 -22.04
CA ASN A 17 12.65 4.72 -20.67
C ASN A 17 13.65 3.97 -19.75
N GLN A 18 13.81 4.45 -18.51
CA GLN A 18 14.78 3.90 -17.54
C GLN A 18 14.21 2.79 -16.63
N ALA A 19 13.06 2.20 -16.98
CA ALA A 19 12.46 1.14 -16.19
C ALA A 19 12.88 -0.25 -16.71
N TYR A 20 13.38 -1.08 -15.79
CA TYR A 20 13.77 -2.46 -16.05
C TYR A 20 12.89 -3.38 -15.23
N GLU A 21 12.09 -4.22 -15.87
CA GLU A 21 11.31 -5.23 -15.16
C GLU A 21 11.96 -6.61 -15.37
N LEU A 22 12.58 -7.12 -14.31
CA LEU A 22 13.24 -8.42 -14.30
C LEU A 22 12.43 -9.41 -13.46
N VAL A 23 12.29 -10.64 -13.89
CA VAL A 23 11.61 -11.71 -13.13
C VAL A 23 12.51 -12.93 -13.09
N TYR A 24 12.85 -13.40 -11.89
CA TYR A 24 13.71 -14.56 -11.67
C TYR A 24 12.88 -15.78 -11.24
N ARG A 25 12.72 -16.78 -12.12
CA ARG A 25 11.94 -18.00 -11.84
C ARG A 25 12.83 -19.23 -11.78
N ASN A 26 12.54 -20.16 -10.86
CA ASN A 26 13.12 -21.49 -10.92
C ASN A 26 12.39 -22.30 -11.99
N ILE A 27 13.14 -22.97 -12.87
CA ILE A 27 12.64 -23.89 -13.87
C ILE A 27 13.31 -25.25 -13.69
N ASN A 28 12.50 -26.31 -13.70
CA ASN A 28 12.94 -27.72 -13.55
C ASN A 28 13.76 -28.02 -12.29
N GLY A 29 13.71 -27.17 -11.25
CA GLY A 29 14.40 -27.37 -9.98
C GLY A 29 15.90 -27.08 -9.97
N GLU A 30 16.54 -27.01 -11.13
CA GLU A 30 18.00 -26.84 -11.24
C GLU A 30 18.42 -25.56 -11.97
N ASN A 31 17.52 -24.93 -12.72
CA ASN A 31 17.85 -23.80 -13.58
C ASN A 31 17.05 -22.55 -13.17
N THR A 32 17.57 -21.38 -13.54
CA THR A 32 16.88 -20.10 -13.37
C THR A 32 16.54 -19.50 -14.72
N GLU A 33 15.29 -19.14 -14.91
CA GLU A 33 14.83 -18.30 -16.01
C GLU A 33 14.77 -16.85 -15.53
N ILE A 34 15.31 -15.93 -16.33
CA ILE A 34 15.24 -14.49 -16.13
C ILE A 34 14.44 -13.91 -17.28
N ASP A 35 13.20 -13.50 -17.01
CA ASP A 35 12.43 -12.68 -17.93
C ASP A 35 12.82 -11.22 -17.75
N TRP A 36 12.96 -10.51 -18.86
CA TRP A 36 13.18 -9.08 -18.89
C TRP A 36 12.13 -8.45 -19.81
N TRP A 37 11.15 -7.77 -19.20
CA TRP A 37 10.11 -7.09 -19.96
C TRP A 37 10.61 -5.72 -20.42
N ARG A 38 10.39 -5.44 -21.70
CA ARG A 38 10.95 -4.29 -22.41
C ARG A 38 9.94 -3.75 -23.42
N GLU A 39 10.08 -2.47 -23.74
CA GLU A 39 9.21 -1.79 -24.71
C GLU A 39 9.51 -2.27 -26.14
N ASP A 40 10.77 -2.56 -26.44
CA ASP A 40 11.21 -3.15 -27.72
C ASP A 40 11.13 -4.69 -27.75
N GLY A 41 10.32 -5.26 -26.85
CA GLY A 41 9.98 -6.67 -26.79
C GLY A 41 10.73 -7.44 -25.72
N ASP A 42 10.02 -8.38 -25.11
CA ASP A 42 10.51 -9.16 -23.99
C ASP A 42 11.74 -10.01 -24.35
N ARG A 43 12.57 -10.27 -23.34
CA ARG A 43 13.74 -11.15 -23.43
C ARG A 43 13.65 -12.20 -22.33
N VAL A 44 14.08 -13.41 -22.64
CA VAL A 44 14.17 -14.50 -21.67
C VAL A 44 15.58 -15.06 -21.72
N LYS A 45 16.20 -15.26 -20.56
CA LYS A 45 17.50 -15.89 -20.44
C LYS A 45 17.45 -17.01 -19.41
N THR A 46 17.87 -18.20 -19.83
CA THR A 46 18.04 -19.34 -18.92
C THR A 46 19.49 -19.43 -18.46
N ILE A 47 19.68 -19.56 -17.15
CA ILE A 47 20.96 -19.82 -16.50
C ILE A 47 20.91 -21.23 -15.93
N GLU A 48 21.77 -22.10 -16.46
CA GLU A 48 21.84 -23.50 -16.01
C GLU A 48 22.45 -23.64 -14.60
N LYS A 49 22.02 -24.67 -13.86
CA LYS A 49 22.57 -25.06 -12.54
C LYS A 49 22.65 -23.87 -11.58
N SER A 50 21.57 -23.11 -11.49
CA SER A 50 21.54 -21.87 -10.75
C SER A 50 20.24 -21.73 -9.95
N ASN A 51 20.39 -21.22 -8.73
CA ASN A 51 19.28 -20.91 -7.86
C ASN A 51 18.80 -19.47 -8.11
N CYS A 52 17.50 -19.29 -8.35
CA CYS A 52 17.00 -17.98 -8.75
C CYS A 52 17.16 -16.92 -7.66
N VAL A 53 17.16 -17.34 -6.39
CA VAL A 53 17.35 -16.45 -5.25
C VAL A 53 18.79 -15.98 -5.16
N ASP A 54 19.77 -16.88 -5.32
CA ASP A 54 21.19 -16.50 -5.31
C ASP A 54 21.54 -15.57 -6.47
N LEU A 55 21.05 -15.89 -7.68
CA LEU A 55 21.26 -15.04 -8.85
C LEU A 55 20.64 -13.66 -8.65
N CYS A 56 19.38 -13.62 -8.21
CA CYS A 56 18.70 -12.36 -7.94
C CYS A 56 19.46 -11.56 -6.87
N ILE A 57 19.86 -12.19 -5.76
CA ILE A 57 20.60 -11.52 -4.69
C ILE A 57 21.94 -10.97 -5.19
N ARG A 58 22.68 -11.74 -5.99
CA ARG A 58 23.96 -11.30 -6.55
C ARG A 58 23.78 -10.08 -7.45
N ASP A 59 22.83 -10.16 -8.39
CA ASP A 59 22.55 -9.06 -9.31
C ASP A 59 22.02 -7.84 -8.53
N PHE A 60 21.22 -8.07 -7.48
CA PHE A 60 20.70 -7.06 -6.58
C PHE A 60 21.82 -6.40 -5.76
N ALA A 61 22.80 -7.17 -5.27
CA ALA A 61 23.98 -6.63 -4.57
C ALA A 61 24.75 -5.65 -5.45
N SER A 62 24.93 -5.96 -6.74
CA SER A 62 25.54 -5.03 -7.69
C SER A 62 24.73 -3.74 -7.87
N ILE A 63 23.39 -3.81 -7.78
CA ILE A 63 22.53 -2.62 -7.77
C ILE A 63 22.75 -1.78 -6.49
N PHE A 64 22.96 -2.39 -5.31
CA PHE A 64 23.26 -1.66 -4.06
C PHE A 64 24.64 -0.98 -4.07
N GLU A 65 25.63 -1.64 -4.67
CA GLU A 65 26.96 -1.07 -4.83
C GLU A 65 26.96 0.07 -5.86
N SER A 66 26.00 0.05 -6.79
CA SER A 66 25.82 1.12 -7.75
C SER A 66 25.29 2.39 -7.09
N LYS A 67 25.82 3.56 -7.48
CA LYS A 67 25.39 4.88 -6.98
C LYS A 67 24.04 5.34 -7.54
N LEU A 68 23.08 4.43 -7.76
CA LEU A 68 21.76 4.81 -8.25
C LEU A 68 21.10 5.80 -7.28
N PRO A 69 20.64 6.98 -7.74
CA PRO A 69 20.24 8.06 -6.85
C PRO A 69 18.99 7.74 -6.03
N THR A 70 18.00 7.07 -6.64
CA THR A 70 16.74 6.60 -6.02
C THR A 70 16.10 5.54 -6.92
N LEU A 71 15.68 4.40 -6.36
CA LEU A 71 14.87 3.39 -7.04
C LEU A 71 13.38 3.79 -7.00
N SER A 72 12.68 3.76 -8.13
CA SER A 72 11.28 4.21 -8.16
C SER A 72 10.34 3.17 -7.57
N ARG A 73 10.50 1.87 -7.90
CA ARG A 73 9.78 0.77 -7.25
C ARG A 73 10.68 -0.42 -6.95
N LEU A 74 10.39 -1.04 -5.83
CA LEU A 74 10.89 -2.36 -5.44
C LEU A 74 9.72 -3.25 -5.07
N TYR A 75 9.54 -4.35 -5.80
CA TYR A 75 8.60 -5.42 -5.48
C TYR A 75 9.36 -6.65 -5.02
N ILE A 76 8.99 -7.22 -3.88
CA ILE A 76 9.59 -8.43 -3.34
C ILE A 76 8.47 -9.41 -3.01
N ASP A 77 8.48 -10.55 -3.69
CA ASP A 77 7.59 -11.69 -3.44
C ASP A 77 8.43 -12.97 -3.39
N CYS A 78 8.72 -13.37 -2.17
CA CYS A 78 9.62 -14.46 -1.83
C CYS A 78 8.89 -15.56 -1.04
N ASN A 79 9.39 -16.79 -1.19
CA ASN A 79 8.98 -17.89 -0.31
C ASN A 79 9.69 -17.79 1.05
N GLU A 80 9.33 -18.71 1.95
CA GLU A 80 9.94 -18.84 3.27
C GLU A 80 11.49 -18.92 3.16
N ASN A 81 12.18 -18.08 3.93
CA ASN A 81 13.63 -17.79 3.91
C ASN A 81 14.17 -16.87 2.81
N GLY A 82 13.40 -16.50 1.78
CA GLY A 82 13.89 -15.58 0.76
C GLY A 82 14.21 -14.19 1.32
N TYR A 83 13.36 -13.68 2.22
CA TYR A 83 13.58 -12.42 2.92
C TYR A 83 14.88 -12.44 3.75
N LYS A 84 15.14 -13.49 4.53
CA LYS A 84 16.40 -13.66 5.29
C LYS A 84 17.64 -13.66 4.42
N ARG A 85 17.55 -14.26 3.23
CA ARG A 85 18.68 -14.29 2.30
C ARG A 85 18.93 -12.90 1.72
N ILE A 86 17.85 -12.19 1.36
CA ILE A 86 17.95 -10.78 0.92
C ILE A 86 18.54 -9.93 2.06
N GLN A 87 18.05 -10.07 3.29
CA GLN A 87 18.58 -9.38 4.46
C GLN A 87 20.09 -9.56 4.59
N LYS A 88 20.60 -10.80 4.56
CA LYS A 88 22.05 -11.05 4.67
C LYS A 88 22.85 -10.37 3.56
N ALA A 89 22.31 -10.32 2.36
CA ALA A 89 22.93 -9.61 1.24
C ALA A 89 22.92 -8.10 1.46
N LEU A 90 21.81 -7.55 1.98
CA LEU A 90 21.70 -6.14 2.37
C LEU A 90 22.70 -5.81 3.47
N GLU A 91 22.86 -6.63 4.50
CA GLU A 91 23.84 -6.44 5.57
C GLU A 91 25.28 -6.41 5.06
N SER A 92 25.57 -7.21 4.03
CA SER A 92 26.91 -7.30 3.44
C SER A 92 27.24 -6.17 2.47
N SER A 93 26.23 -5.60 1.80
CA SER A 93 26.41 -4.62 0.70
C SER A 93 25.94 -3.20 1.02
N ALA A 94 24.94 -3.03 1.89
CA ALA A 94 24.30 -1.75 2.16
C ALA A 94 25.06 -0.96 3.22
N LYS A 95 25.95 -0.06 2.78
CA LYS A 95 26.58 0.94 3.67
C LYS A 95 25.60 2.01 4.15
N THR A 96 24.53 2.24 3.40
CA THR A 96 23.49 3.23 3.70
C THR A 96 22.11 2.71 3.27
N PRO A 97 21.02 3.07 3.97
CA PRO A 97 19.67 2.68 3.57
C PRO A 97 19.33 3.11 2.13
N MET A 98 18.76 2.19 1.35
CA MET A 98 18.39 2.41 -0.04
C MET A 98 17.26 3.44 -0.15
N LYS A 99 17.39 4.37 -1.08
CA LYS A 99 16.31 5.29 -1.43
C LYS A 99 15.34 4.60 -2.39
N VAL A 100 14.17 4.22 -1.88
CA VAL A 100 13.07 3.61 -2.66
C VAL A 100 11.84 4.51 -2.56
N GLU A 101 11.20 4.87 -3.66
CA GLU A 101 9.96 5.67 -3.66
C GLU A 101 8.71 4.82 -3.35
N PHE A 102 8.63 3.62 -3.92
CA PHE A 102 7.52 2.69 -3.75
C PHE A 102 8.03 1.30 -3.39
N LEU A 103 7.64 0.81 -2.21
CA LEU A 103 7.99 -0.53 -1.75
C LEU A 103 6.74 -1.39 -1.74
N TYR A 104 6.81 -2.57 -2.35
CA TYR A 104 5.77 -3.59 -2.26
C TYR A 104 6.33 -4.93 -1.80
N LEU A 105 5.91 -5.37 -0.62
CA LEU A 105 6.26 -6.65 -0.01
C LEU A 105 5.06 -7.60 -0.02
N VAL A 106 5.29 -8.86 -0.38
CA VAL A 106 4.35 -9.97 -0.21
C VAL A 106 4.85 -10.89 0.91
N ILE A 107 4.25 -10.81 2.08
CA ILE A 107 4.77 -11.38 3.33
C ILE A 107 3.89 -12.49 3.90
N THR A 108 4.50 -13.41 4.63
CA THR A 108 3.83 -14.43 5.44
C THR A 108 3.66 -13.97 6.88
N SER A 109 4.62 -13.21 7.42
CA SER A 109 4.54 -12.58 8.75
C SER A 109 5.22 -11.22 8.77
N GLN A 110 5.05 -10.46 9.85
CA GLN A 110 5.74 -9.17 10.01
C GLN A 110 7.27 -9.29 9.99
N GLU A 111 7.82 -10.44 10.38
CA GLU A 111 9.27 -10.68 10.35
C GLU A 111 9.83 -10.50 8.94
N ASP A 112 9.15 -10.98 7.90
CA ASP A 112 9.53 -10.77 6.49
C ASP A 112 9.68 -9.27 6.15
N ALA A 113 8.75 -8.44 6.65
CA ALA A 113 8.83 -6.99 6.45
C ALA A 113 9.99 -6.38 7.23
N MET A 114 10.22 -6.84 8.47
CA MET A 114 11.31 -6.38 9.33
C MET A 114 12.69 -6.78 8.81
N GLU A 115 12.80 -7.81 7.98
CA GLU A 115 14.03 -8.22 7.30
C GLU A 115 14.44 -7.25 6.18
N ILE A 116 13.52 -6.42 5.69
CA ILE A 116 13.76 -5.48 4.58
C ILE A 116 13.68 -4.02 5.02
N LEU A 117 12.65 -3.62 5.78
CA LEU A 117 12.37 -2.22 6.11
C LEU A 117 13.58 -1.46 6.69
N PRO A 118 14.40 -2.03 7.61
CA PRO A 118 15.57 -1.33 8.16
C PRO A 118 16.57 -0.84 7.11
N PHE A 119 16.62 -1.50 5.94
CA PHE A 119 17.53 -1.15 4.85
C PHE A 119 16.92 -0.14 3.87
N ILE A 120 15.70 0.34 4.10
CA ILE A 120 15.01 1.31 3.26
C ILE A 120 15.04 2.68 3.93
N CYS A 121 15.46 3.70 3.18
CA CYS A 121 15.51 5.09 3.62
C CYS A 121 14.09 5.64 3.88
N PRO A 122 13.72 5.97 5.12
CA PRO A 122 12.37 6.45 5.44
C PRO A 122 11.97 7.74 4.74
N LYS A 123 12.95 8.61 4.44
CA LYS A 123 12.71 9.92 3.81
C LYS A 123 12.40 9.81 2.31
N ALA A 124 12.87 8.74 1.67
CA ALA A 124 12.64 8.50 0.24
C ALA A 124 11.32 7.75 0.00
N LEU A 125 10.85 6.98 0.98
CA LEU A 125 9.67 6.13 0.86
C LEU A 125 8.39 6.96 0.80
N HIS A 126 7.77 7.00 -0.38
CA HIS A 126 6.50 7.68 -0.62
C HIS A 126 5.31 6.73 -0.43
N TYR A 127 5.43 5.50 -0.93
CA TYR A 127 4.36 4.52 -0.96
C TYR A 127 4.83 3.19 -0.36
N LEU A 128 4.08 2.68 0.61
CA LEU A 128 4.29 1.37 1.19
C LEU A 128 3.09 0.47 0.89
N ARG A 129 3.37 -0.68 0.27
CA ARG A 129 2.41 -1.77 0.06
C ARG A 129 2.91 -3.00 0.78
N ILE A 130 2.07 -3.58 1.62
CA ILE A 130 2.33 -4.87 2.24
C ILE A 130 1.11 -5.73 1.96
N ARG A 131 1.31 -6.95 1.47
CA ARG A 131 0.24 -7.93 1.24
C ARG A 131 0.58 -9.20 2.00
N GLY A 132 -0.30 -9.63 2.89
CA GLY A 132 -0.21 -10.95 3.53
C GLY A 132 -0.59 -12.07 2.56
N THR A 133 0.04 -13.23 2.68
CA THR A 133 -0.28 -14.43 1.89
C THR A 133 -1.32 -15.33 2.56
N ALA A 134 -1.48 -15.27 3.88
CA ALA A 134 -2.41 -16.09 4.65
C ALA A 134 -2.86 -15.41 5.96
N GLY A 135 -3.96 -15.90 6.52
CA GLY A 135 -4.43 -15.51 7.87
C GLY A 135 -4.82 -14.05 8.01
N ASP A 136 -4.78 -13.52 9.23
CA ASP A 136 -4.77 -12.08 9.49
C ASP A 136 -3.32 -11.62 9.61
N LEU A 137 -3.03 -10.41 9.16
CA LEU A 137 -1.68 -9.86 9.14
C LEU A 137 -1.42 -9.01 10.38
N ASP A 138 -0.59 -9.51 11.30
CA ASP A 138 -0.02 -8.69 12.37
C ASP A 138 1.04 -7.74 11.79
N LEU A 139 0.93 -6.45 12.13
CA LEU A 139 1.88 -5.40 11.75
C LEU A 139 2.39 -4.63 12.98
N SER A 140 2.21 -5.15 14.18
CA SER A 140 2.56 -4.49 15.45
C SER A 140 4.00 -3.96 15.53
N LYS A 141 4.99 -4.67 14.97
CA LYS A 141 6.37 -4.17 14.88
C LYS A 141 6.56 -3.21 13.71
N VAL A 142 5.85 -3.42 12.60
CA VAL A 142 5.99 -2.63 11.38
C VAL A 142 5.49 -1.20 11.59
N VAL A 143 4.38 -1.01 12.30
CA VAL A 143 3.81 0.32 12.59
C VAL A 143 4.75 1.21 13.40
N GLU A 144 5.68 0.60 14.14
CA GLU A 144 6.67 1.31 14.93
C GLU A 144 7.87 1.82 14.13
N THR A 145 8.04 1.37 12.89
CA THR A 145 9.18 1.73 12.04
C THR A 145 9.07 3.18 11.54
N GLU A 146 10.23 3.81 11.33
CA GLU A 146 10.29 5.14 10.73
C GLU A 146 9.76 5.15 9.28
N GLN A 147 9.92 4.03 8.57
CA GLN A 147 9.43 3.81 7.22
C GLN A 147 7.91 3.88 7.18
N TRP A 148 7.23 3.20 8.12
CA TRP A 148 5.79 3.29 8.27
C TRP A 148 5.36 4.72 8.62
N LYS A 149 5.99 5.33 9.63
CA LYS A 149 5.65 6.67 10.15
C LYS A 149 5.83 7.78 9.11
N LYS A 150 6.78 7.65 8.18
CA LYS A 150 7.11 8.69 7.18
C LYS A 150 6.52 8.46 5.79
N ALA A 151 6.10 7.23 5.47
CA ALA A 151 5.46 6.96 4.20
C ALA A 151 4.17 7.78 4.04
N LYS A 152 3.93 8.29 2.83
CA LYS A 152 2.75 9.15 2.56
C LYS A 152 1.53 8.33 2.20
N GLN A 153 1.73 7.17 1.61
CA GLN A 153 0.65 6.31 1.14
C GLN A 153 0.81 4.88 1.62
N PHE A 154 -0.29 4.27 2.03
CA PHE A 154 -0.39 2.86 2.33
C PHE A 154 -1.56 2.23 1.57
N THR A 155 -1.41 1.02 1.06
CA THR A 155 -2.56 0.27 0.56
C THR A 155 -2.38 -1.19 0.82
N ASP A 156 -3.29 -1.75 1.60
CA ASP A 156 -3.57 -3.18 1.61
C ASP A 156 -5.08 -3.37 1.63
N ASN A 157 -5.57 -4.37 0.90
CA ASN A 157 -6.98 -4.70 0.92
C ASN A 157 -7.23 -6.11 1.46
N ARG A 158 -6.21 -6.99 1.56
CA ARG A 158 -6.32 -8.37 2.07
C ARG A 158 -4.94 -8.96 2.40
N PRO A 159 -4.82 -9.71 3.51
CA PRO A 159 -5.84 -10.02 4.52
C PRO A 159 -6.09 -8.88 5.52
N PRO A 160 -7.01 -9.01 6.51
CA PRO A 160 -7.17 -7.99 7.52
C PRO A 160 -5.91 -7.77 8.35
N VAL A 161 -5.70 -6.53 8.74
CA VAL A 161 -4.56 -6.13 9.57
C VAL A 161 -4.95 -6.13 11.05
N ARG A 162 -4.08 -6.69 11.89
CA ARG A 162 -4.14 -6.58 13.35
C ARG A 162 -3.31 -5.39 13.83
N ALA A 163 -3.87 -4.21 13.67
CA ALA A 163 -3.29 -2.96 14.18
C ALA A 163 -4.43 -1.98 14.50
N GLY A 164 -4.23 -1.10 15.48
CA GLY A 164 -5.21 -0.05 15.77
C GLY A 164 -5.35 0.93 14.60
N ILE A 165 -6.56 1.43 14.36
CA ILE A 165 -6.86 2.38 13.28
C ILE A 165 -6.02 3.68 13.35
N HIS A 166 -5.62 4.07 14.57
CA HIS A 166 -4.78 5.24 14.83
C HIS A 166 -3.38 5.12 14.20
N ASN A 167 -2.88 3.89 13.99
CA ASN A 167 -1.59 3.65 13.34
C ASN A 167 -1.57 4.06 11.87
N PHE A 168 -2.72 4.40 11.28
CA PHE A 168 -2.82 4.83 9.89
C PHE A 168 -3.01 6.34 9.75
N GLU A 169 -2.95 7.10 10.85
CA GLU A 169 -3.22 8.54 10.84
C GLU A 169 -2.11 9.37 10.18
N ASN A 170 -0.88 8.86 10.11
CA ASN A 170 0.24 9.54 9.48
C ASN A 170 0.14 9.55 7.94
N PHE A 171 -0.63 8.62 7.34
CA PHE A 171 -0.77 8.55 5.90
C PHE A 171 -1.66 9.68 5.36
N GLU A 172 -1.22 10.25 4.25
CA GLU A 172 -2.04 11.15 3.43
C GLU A 172 -3.09 10.36 2.65
N THR A 173 -2.78 9.12 2.26
CA THR A 173 -3.72 8.22 1.59
C THR A 173 -3.53 6.81 2.12
N ALA A 174 -4.57 6.22 2.69
CA ALA A 174 -4.54 4.84 3.15
C ALA A 174 -5.77 4.05 2.67
N SER A 175 -5.55 2.78 2.33
CA SER A 175 -6.59 1.77 2.14
C SER A 175 -6.22 0.56 2.98
N VAL A 176 -7.13 0.09 3.83
CA VAL A 176 -6.87 -0.99 4.80
C VAL A 176 -8.12 -1.85 5.00
N LEU A 177 -7.92 -3.14 5.24
CA LEU A 177 -8.95 -4.07 5.72
C LEU A 177 -8.72 -4.37 7.20
N PHE A 178 -9.75 -4.21 8.03
CA PHE A 178 -9.77 -4.69 9.42
C PHE A 178 -10.69 -5.90 9.57
N ASP A 179 -10.53 -6.64 10.66
CA ASP A 179 -11.46 -7.72 10.98
C ASP A 179 -12.79 -7.12 11.47
N GLU A 180 -12.71 -6.23 12.45
CA GLU A 180 -13.84 -5.49 13.01
C GLU A 180 -13.61 -3.99 12.90
N LEU A 181 -14.68 -3.24 12.62
CA LEU A 181 -14.71 -1.79 12.68
C LEU A 181 -15.83 -1.36 13.62
N THR A 182 -15.49 -0.65 14.69
CA THR A 182 -16.48 -0.20 15.67
C THR A 182 -16.99 1.22 15.36
N THR A 183 -18.15 1.59 15.93
CA THR A 183 -18.66 2.98 15.87
C THR A 183 -17.67 3.96 16.51
N GLU A 184 -16.97 3.52 17.54
CA GLU A 184 -15.95 4.30 18.25
C GLU A 184 -14.72 4.58 17.37
N ASP A 185 -14.29 3.60 16.56
CA ASP A 185 -13.22 3.82 15.57
C ASP A 185 -13.64 4.85 14.52
N VAL A 186 -14.88 4.77 14.03
CA VAL A 186 -15.44 5.77 13.09
C VAL A 186 -15.45 7.16 13.70
N ARG A 187 -15.78 7.29 14.99
CA ARG A 187 -15.75 8.55 15.73
C ARG A 187 -14.33 9.13 15.79
N LYS A 188 -13.34 8.32 16.19
CA LYS A 188 -11.94 8.73 16.26
C LYS A 188 -11.40 9.20 14.91
N VAL A 189 -11.67 8.45 13.84
CA VAL A 189 -11.25 8.84 12.48
C VAL A 189 -11.92 10.14 12.05
N LYS A 190 -13.23 10.29 12.27
CA LYS A 190 -13.96 11.52 11.97
C LYS A 190 -13.32 12.72 12.67
N GLU A 191 -13.03 12.62 13.96
CA GLU A 191 -12.38 13.68 14.74
C GLU A 191 -10.97 14.00 14.22
N SER A 192 -10.15 12.99 13.94
CA SER A 192 -8.82 13.16 13.34
C SER A 192 -8.90 13.90 11.99
N PHE A 193 -9.87 13.58 11.13
CA PHE A 193 -10.06 14.25 9.84
C PHE A 193 -10.60 15.68 9.95
N LEU A 194 -11.39 15.99 10.97
CA LEU A 194 -11.85 17.35 11.22
C LEU A 194 -10.72 18.25 11.71
N ASN A 195 -9.83 17.71 12.54
CA ASN A 195 -8.77 18.45 13.23
C ASN A 195 -7.42 18.45 12.50
N CYS A 196 -7.19 17.56 11.52
CA CYS A 196 -5.93 17.54 10.79
C CYS A 196 -5.73 18.81 9.95
N SER A 197 -4.49 19.17 9.63
CA SER A 197 -4.17 20.29 8.73
C SER A 197 -4.24 19.91 7.25
N SER A 198 -4.24 18.61 6.93
CA SER A 198 -4.23 18.12 5.56
C SER A 198 -5.48 18.55 4.78
N THR A 199 -5.30 18.80 3.48
CA THR A 199 -6.37 19.17 2.56
C THR A 199 -6.68 18.09 1.52
N THR A 200 -5.87 17.03 1.47
CA THR A 200 -5.96 15.95 0.49
C THR A 200 -6.11 14.57 1.15
N LYS A 201 -6.15 14.50 2.50
CA LYS A 201 -6.19 13.24 3.23
C LYS A 201 -7.37 12.37 2.82
N TYR A 202 -7.08 11.08 2.70
CA TYR A 202 -8.04 10.06 2.30
C TYR A 202 -7.76 8.75 3.05
N LEU A 203 -8.80 8.17 3.63
CA LEU A 203 -8.73 6.86 4.27
C LEU A 203 -9.91 6.03 3.79
N LYS A 204 -9.63 4.84 3.27
CA LYS A 204 -10.62 3.83 2.91
C LYS A 204 -10.47 2.63 3.81
N ILE A 205 -11.56 2.24 4.45
CA ILE A 205 -11.59 1.12 5.38
C ILE A 205 -12.58 0.09 4.88
N PHE A 206 -12.07 -1.12 4.70
CA PHE A 206 -12.86 -2.33 4.60
C PHE A 206 -12.91 -3.00 5.97
N SER A 207 -13.95 -3.77 6.22
CA SER A 207 -14.06 -4.60 7.42
C SER A 207 -14.83 -5.87 7.13
N ARG A 208 -14.55 -6.98 7.84
CA ARG A 208 -15.44 -8.16 7.82
C ARG A 208 -16.69 -7.90 8.66
N HIS A 209 -16.54 -7.16 9.77
CA HIS A 209 -17.61 -6.82 10.70
C HIS A 209 -17.76 -5.29 10.83
N PHE A 210 -18.75 -4.75 10.14
CA PHE A 210 -19.07 -3.32 10.17
C PHE A 210 -19.91 -2.92 11.39
N PRO A 211 -19.81 -1.66 11.83
CA PRO A 211 -20.64 -1.17 12.91
C PRO A 211 -22.11 -1.14 12.50
N ASP A 212 -23.00 -1.30 13.50
CA ASP A 212 -24.43 -1.24 13.26
C ASP A 212 -24.84 0.11 12.65
N ARG A 213 -25.82 0.04 11.74
CA ARG A 213 -26.28 1.21 11.00
C ARG A 213 -26.90 2.25 11.91
N ASN A 214 -27.64 1.85 12.94
CA ASN A 214 -28.24 2.81 13.87
C ASN A 214 -27.14 3.50 14.68
N GLY A 215 -26.11 2.77 15.11
CA GLY A 215 -24.93 3.36 15.75
C GLY A 215 -24.25 4.42 14.86
N LEU A 216 -24.12 4.16 13.55
CA LEU A 216 -23.62 5.17 12.61
C LEU A 216 -24.55 6.38 12.46
N ILE A 217 -25.87 6.17 12.46
CA ILE A 217 -26.85 7.26 12.36
C ILE A 217 -26.85 8.12 13.63
N GLU A 218 -26.72 7.52 14.81
CA GLU A 218 -26.57 8.24 16.08
C GLU A 218 -25.28 9.07 16.09
N LEU A 219 -24.17 8.50 15.61
CA LEU A 219 -22.86 9.16 15.58
C LEU A 219 -22.73 10.27 14.52
N LEU A 220 -23.25 10.02 13.31
CA LEU A 220 -23.01 10.87 12.12
C LEU A 220 -24.23 11.70 11.73
N GLY A 221 -25.41 11.39 12.27
CA GLY A 221 -26.70 11.91 11.83
C GLY A 221 -27.29 11.12 10.65
N ARG A 222 -28.42 11.60 10.12
CA ARG A 222 -29.05 10.95 8.95
C ARG A 222 -28.20 11.14 7.68
N PRO A 223 -27.84 10.06 6.96
CA PRO A 223 -27.13 10.18 5.69
C PRO A 223 -28.02 10.67 4.55
N TYR A 224 -27.38 11.20 3.53
CA TYR A 224 -27.97 11.27 2.19
C TYR A 224 -27.73 9.94 1.49
N ARG A 225 -28.81 9.27 1.08
CA ARG A 225 -28.73 8.00 0.34
C ARG A 225 -28.80 8.27 -1.16
N TYR A 226 -28.01 7.53 -1.93
CA TYR A 226 -28.05 7.63 -3.38
C TYR A 226 -27.74 6.31 -4.07
N ARG A 227 -28.09 6.24 -5.34
CA ARG A 227 -27.91 5.05 -6.16
C ARG A 227 -26.46 4.92 -6.60
N ASP A 228 -25.91 3.72 -6.53
CA ASP A 228 -24.61 3.41 -7.12
C ASP A 228 -24.67 3.47 -8.67
N ARG A 229 -23.54 3.19 -9.34
CA ARG A 229 -23.48 3.16 -10.81
C ARG A 229 -24.43 2.16 -11.47
N ARG A 230 -24.92 1.17 -10.71
CA ARG A 230 -25.86 0.12 -11.15
C ARG A 230 -27.30 0.46 -10.79
N GLY A 231 -27.56 1.63 -10.21
CA GLY A 231 -28.90 2.05 -9.80
C GLY A 231 -29.33 1.54 -8.41
N ASN A 232 -28.47 0.88 -7.64
CA ASN A 232 -28.85 0.33 -6.33
C ASN A 232 -28.66 1.36 -5.21
N LEU A 233 -29.63 1.51 -4.31
CA LEU A 233 -29.57 2.44 -3.17
C LEU A 233 -28.65 1.92 -2.05
N ARG A 234 -27.36 1.75 -2.36
CA ARG A 234 -26.33 1.11 -1.52
C ARG A 234 -25.23 2.06 -1.05
N ARG A 235 -25.43 3.37 -1.28
CA ARG A 235 -24.47 4.41 -0.91
C ARG A 235 -25.12 5.40 0.03
N SER A 236 -24.42 5.66 1.13
CA SER A 236 -24.80 6.67 2.13
C SER A 236 -23.67 7.66 2.28
N ARG A 237 -23.98 8.96 2.37
CA ARG A 237 -22.98 10.02 2.48
C ARG A 237 -23.32 11.01 3.57
N TRP A 238 -22.31 11.46 4.29
CA TRP A 238 -22.36 12.53 5.28
C TRP A 238 -21.36 13.62 4.92
N PHE A 239 -21.69 14.86 5.30
CA PHE A 239 -20.88 16.04 5.02
C PHE A 239 -20.64 16.83 6.29
N PHE A 240 -19.38 17.06 6.64
CA PHE A 240 -18.98 17.84 7.82
C PHE A 240 -18.10 19.01 7.41
N ARG A 241 -18.47 20.22 7.83
CA ARG A 241 -17.72 21.44 7.49
C ARG A 241 -16.36 21.45 8.21
N ARG A 242 -15.33 21.96 7.53
CA ARG A 242 -14.03 22.30 8.11
C ARG A 242 -13.77 23.81 7.97
N PRO A 243 -12.93 24.42 8.82
CA PRO A 243 -12.66 25.87 8.82
C PRO A 243 -12.18 26.46 7.48
N THR A 244 -11.61 25.65 6.58
CA THR A 244 -10.84 26.10 5.39
C THR A 244 -11.58 26.01 4.05
N LYS A 245 -12.90 26.28 3.99
CA LYS A 245 -13.74 25.99 2.79
C LYS A 245 -13.55 24.56 2.29
N ARG A 246 -13.30 23.65 3.22
CA ARG A 246 -13.16 22.21 3.01
C ARG A 246 -14.31 21.50 3.70
N VAL A 247 -14.62 20.31 3.22
CA VAL A 247 -15.67 19.45 3.74
C VAL A 247 -15.08 18.07 3.87
N LEU A 248 -15.21 17.49 5.07
CA LEU A 248 -15.04 16.06 5.27
C LEU A 248 -16.28 15.38 4.71
N VAL A 249 -16.08 14.49 3.76
CA VAL A 249 -17.10 13.60 3.23
C VAL A 249 -16.82 12.22 3.78
N ILE A 250 -17.82 11.64 4.44
CA ILE A 250 -17.80 10.23 4.84
C ILE A 250 -18.77 9.51 3.93
N GLU A 251 -18.34 8.43 3.29
CA GLU A 251 -19.19 7.60 2.45
C GLU A 251 -19.16 6.14 2.91
N LEU A 252 -20.35 5.58 3.07
CA LEU A 252 -20.57 4.16 3.31
C LEU A 252 -21.07 3.51 2.02
N SER A 253 -20.42 2.44 1.61
CA SER A 253 -20.83 1.52 0.56
C SER A 253 -21.26 0.21 1.18
N GLU A 254 -22.41 -0.31 0.77
CA GLU A 254 -22.90 -1.63 1.21
C GLU A 254 -22.44 -2.77 0.28
N ASP A 255 -22.09 -2.47 -0.98
CA ASP A 255 -21.54 -3.45 -1.94
C ASP A 255 -20.57 -2.80 -2.95
N PRO A 256 -19.25 -3.14 -2.91
CA PRO A 256 -18.59 -3.85 -1.82
C PRO A 256 -18.67 -3.05 -0.51
N GLN A 257 -18.66 -3.73 0.64
CA GLN A 257 -18.79 -3.06 1.93
C GLN A 257 -17.51 -2.30 2.31
N PHE A 258 -17.60 -0.97 2.41
CA PHE A 258 -16.49 -0.12 2.87
C PHE A 258 -17.00 1.21 3.41
N ILE A 259 -16.22 1.86 4.27
CA ILE A 259 -16.38 3.27 4.63
C ILE A 259 -15.16 4.04 4.17
N ASP A 260 -15.35 5.20 3.56
CA ASP A 260 -14.26 6.12 3.24
C ASP A 260 -14.44 7.48 3.90
N PHE A 261 -13.31 8.11 4.17
CA PHE A 261 -13.17 9.44 4.73
C PHE A 261 -12.33 10.25 3.76
N LYS A 262 -12.89 11.34 3.23
CA LYS A 262 -12.21 12.13 2.21
C LYS A 262 -12.44 13.61 2.41
N ILE A 263 -11.35 14.38 2.28
CA ILE A 263 -11.44 15.82 2.28
C ILE A 263 -11.68 16.33 0.85
N HIS A 264 -12.69 17.17 0.72
CA HIS A 264 -13.04 17.82 -0.54
C HIS A 264 -13.13 19.33 -0.39
N THR A 265 -12.99 20.03 -1.52
CA THR A 265 -13.33 21.45 -1.60
C THR A 265 -14.83 21.63 -1.41
N LEU A 266 -15.25 22.75 -0.82
CA LEU A 266 -16.67 23.07 -0.67
C LEU A 266 -17.42 23.04 -2.00
N ALA A 267 -16.79 23.51 -3.10
CA ALA A 267 -17.36 23.46 -4.43
C ALA A 267 -17.64 22.02 -4.90
N LYS A 268 -16.67 21.12 -4.70
CA LYS A 268 -16.82 19.70 -5.05
C LYS A 268 -17.88 19.01 -4.20
N ALA A 269 -17.90 19.29 -2.90
CA ALA A 269 -18.93 18.77 -1.98
C ALA A 269 -20.35 19.25 -2.36
N ARG A 270 -20.51 20.51 -2.78
CA ARG A 270 -21.80 21.02 -3.28
C ARG A 270 -22.25 20.30 -4.56
N LYS A 271 -21.35 20.06 -5.51
CA LYS A 271 -21.65 19.27 -6.71
C LYS A 271 -22.10 17.85 -6.35
N MET A 272 -21.40 17.22 -5.40
CA MET A 272 -21.76 15.90 -4.88
C MET A 272 -23.14 15.88 -4.22
N ALA A 273 -23.49 16.89 -3.44
CA ALA A 273 -24.79 16.98 -2.78
C ALA A 273 -25.94 17.19 -3.76
N ARG A 274 -25.73 17.98 -4.82
CA ARG A 274 -26.74 18.20 -5.87
C ARG A 274 -27.06 16.94 -6.67
N ALA A 275 -26.09 16.06 -6.87
CA ALA A 275 -26.28 14.80 -7.59
C ALA A 275 -27.04 13.73 -6.77
N LEU A 276 -27.48 14.05 -5.56
CA LEU A 276 -28.28 13.16 -4.70
C LEU A 276 -29.79 13.39 -4.87
N TYR A 277 -30.17 14.39 -5.67
CA TYR A 277 -31.53 14.78 -6.05
C TYR A 277 -31.68 14.68 -7.56
#